data_AF-A0AAE4Y679-F1
#
_entry.id   AF-A0AAE4Y679-F1
#
_cell.length_a   1.000
_cell.length_b   1.000
_cell.length_c   1.000
_cell.angle_alpha   90.00
_cell.angle_beta   90.00
_cell.angle_gamma   90.00
#
_symmetry.space_group_name_H-M   'P 1'
#
loop_
_entity.id
_entity.type
_entity.pdbx_description
1 polymer ?
#
loop_
_entity_poly.entity_id
_entity_poly.type
_entity_poly.pdbx_seq_one_letter_code
_entity_poly.pdbx_strand_id
1 'polypeptide(L)'
;MLNQLSIFDHMLPPSRALDLVAEIKNFADFGQATRCETVGGIPYFINEFWTAGQRQAHSLHEISYRACFKAQLPQFFIERLTKPGDLVLDPFMGRGTTLVQAALMNRRALGNDVNPLSQLLARPRLRPMSLQKVAAALASVDWTCGRIEREDLLAFYHPVTLRKLESLRIWLAERVPLTREPTDAVADWIRMVAINRLSGHSPGFFSGRSMPPNQAVSVKAQLKINEKLGVTPPERDVVAVILKKTQTLLKDGVPSGQADHCLSTGQAWSLTDIKDGQVDLTVTSPPFLDIVQYAADNWLRCWFAGINPEEVAIDMHKTEKAWTDMVRRVLVEQARVVRPGGHIAFEVGEVRGGKVLLERLVWQAAEGLPFEKLGVMVNDQEFTKTANCWGVENGAKGTNTNRIVLLRREF
;
A
#
# COMPACT_ATOMS: atom_id res chain seq x y z
N MET A 1 14.43 17.40 20.93
CA MET A 1 13.15 17.16 20.24
C MET A 1 13.26 17.84 18.88
N LEU A 2 13.66 17.09 17.85
CA LEU A 2 13.67 17.58 16.47
C LEU A 2 12.22 17.60 15.98
N ASN A 3 11.78 18.76 15.52
CA ASN A 3 10.43 19.00 15.03
C ASN A 3 10.21 18.17 13.76
N GLN A 4 9.09 17.45 13.64
CA GLN A 4 8.76 16.57 12.51
C GLN A 4 8.63 17.28 11.16
N LEU A 5 8.66 18.61 11.14
CA LEU A 5 8.72 19.43 9.93
C LEU A 5 10.14 19.49 9.32
N SER A 6 11.20 19.18 10.06
CA SER A 6 12.58 19.36 9.55
C SER A 6 13.06 18.29 8.58
N ILE A 7 12.30 17.21 8.36
CA ILE A 7 12.59 16.24 7.28
C ILE A 7 12.18 16.82 5.91
N PHE A 8 11.23 17.76 5.86
CA PHE A 8 10.87 18.48 4.64
C PHE A 8 11.81 19.65 4.34
N ASP A 9 12.59 20.11 5.33
CA ASP A 9 13.50 21.25 5.20
C ASP A 9 14.87 20.90 4.60
N HIS A 10 15.16 19.61 4.42
CA HIS A 10 16.26 19.15 3.57
C HIS A 10 15.76 18.86 2.16
N MET A 11 15.03 19.82 1.58
CA MET A 11 14.96 19.91 0.12
C MET A 11 16.38 20.17 -0.36
N LEU A 12 17.05 19.12 -0.83
CA LEU A 12 18.29 19.26 -1.60
C LEU A 12 18.05 20.37 -2.63
N PRO A 13 18.99 21.33 -2.79
CA PRO A 13 18.84 22.37 -3.80
C PRO A 13 18.51 21.72 -5.14
N PRO A 14 17.75 22.37 -6.05
CA PRO A 14 17.40 21.81 -7.35
C PRO A 14 18.67 21.70 -8.19
N SER A 15 19.44 20.65 -7.93
CA SER A 15 20.70 20.37 -8.56
C SER A 15 20.39 19.44 -9.73
N ARG A 16 20.90 19.85 -10.90
CA ARG A 16 21.02 19.14 -12.19
C ARG A 16 20.64 17.66 -12.11
N ALA A 17 19.86 17.15 -13.06
CA ALA A 17 19.59 15.72 -13.23
C ALA A 17 20.88 14.90 -13.01
N LEU A 18 21.07 14.43 -11.76
CA LEU A 18 22.18 13.61 -11.38
C LEU A 18 21.86 12.22 -11.93
N ASP A 19 22.86 11.57 -12.50
CA ASP A 19 22.75 10.17 -12.85
C ASP A 19 22.38 9.39 -11.58
N LEU A 20 21.15 8.87 -11.53
CA LEU A 20 20.62 8.09 -10.40
C LEU A 20 21.60 6.98 -9.99
N VAL A 21 22.25 6.33 -10.96
CA VAL A 21 23.20 5.25 -10.69
C VAL A 21 24.45 5.80 -10.01
N ALA A 22 24.95 6.96 -10.45
CA ALA A 22 26.08 7.61 -9.79
C ALA A 22 25.74 8.04 -8.36
N GLU A 23 24.54 8.58 -8.12
CA GLU A 23 24.08 8.93 -6.78
C GLU A 23 23.98 7.69 -5.87
N ILE A 24 23.35 6.62 -6.35
CA ILE A 24 23.22 5.35 -5.63
C ILE A 24 24.60 4.79 -5.27
N LYS A 25 25.56 4.79 -6.22
CA LYS A 25 26.94 4.31 -5.99
C LYS A 25 27.69 5.12 -4.93
N ASN A 26 27.43 6.42 -4.86
CA ASN A 26 28.09 7.33 -3.92
C ASN A 26 27.31 7.51 -2.60
N PHE A 27 26.17 6.83 -2.44
CA PHE A 27 25.32 6.96 -1.27
C PHE A 27 26.04 6.46 0.00
N ALA A 28 26.03 7.27 1.05
CA ALA A 28 26.69 6.98 2.32
C ALA A 28 25.98 7.58 3.56
N ASP A 29 24.72 8.02 3.42
CA ASP A 29 24.01 8.80 4.45
C ASP A 29 23.83 8.06 5.79
N PHE A 30 23.89 6.72 5.78
CA PHE A 30 23.79 5.87 6.98
C PHE A 30 25.14 5.25 7.39
N GLY A 31 26.26 5.88 7.01
CA GLY A 31 27.60 5.56 7.50
C GLY A 31 28.32 4.41 6.79
N GLN A 32 27.68 3.78 5.80
CA GLN A 32 28.31 2.78 4.93
C GLN A 32 28.19 3.23 3.46
N ALA A 33 29.28 3.09 2.71
CA ALA A 33 29.26 3.33 1.27
C ALA A 33 28.55 2.18 0.55
N THR A 34 27.87 2.50 -0.56
CA THR A 34 27.17 1.48 -1.35
C THR A 34 28.13 0.43 -1.89
N ARG A 35 27.87 -0.84 -1.55
CA ARG A 35 28.58 -1.97 -2.14
C ARG A 35 28.05 -2.23 -3.54
N CYS A 36 28.96 -2.31 -4.50
CA CYS A 36 28.63 -2.60 -5.89
C CYS A 36 29.16 -3.99 -6.27
N GLU A 37 28.30 -4.82 -6.86
CA GLU A 37 28.69 -6.14 -7.37
C GLU A 37 27.98 -6.45 -8.68
N THR A 38 28.45 -7.46 -9.41
CA THR A 38 27.79 -7.93 -10.63
C THR A 38 27.57 -9.43 -10.52
N VAL A 39 26.30 -9.85 -10.58
CA VAL A 39 25.92 -11.25 -10.41
C VAL A 39 25.11 -11.69 -11.61
N GLY A 40 25.61 -12.66 -12.37
CA GLY A 40 24.96 -13.13 -13.60
C GLY A 40 24.79 -12.03 -14.66
N GLY A 41 25.73 -11.07 -14.71
CA GLY A 41 25.67 -9.93 -15.63
C GLY A 41 24.74 -8.79 -15.20
N ILE A 42 24.12 -8.88 -14.01
CA ILE A 42 23.25 -7.85 -13.45
C ILE A 42 24.04 -7.01 -12.45
N PRO A 43 24.11 -5.67 -12.59
CA PRO A 43 24.68 -4.79 -11.57
C PRO A 43 23.79 -4.74 -10.33
N TYR A 44 24.38 -4.91 -9.15
CA TYR A 44 23.71 -4.77 -7.85
C TYR A 44 24.34 -3.63 -7.05
N PHE A 45 23.50 -2.81 -6.42
CA PHE A 45 23.87 -1.70 -5.54
C PHE A 45 23.26 -1.95 -4.16
N ILE A 46 24.09 -2.23 -3.15
CA ILE A 46 23.65 -2.75 -1.86
C ILE A 46 24.03 -1.77 -0.76
N ASN A 47 23.03 -1.27 -0.04
CA ASN A 47 23.20 -0.37 1.10
C ASN A 47 21.93 -0.33 1.97
N GLU A 48 21.98 0.33 3.11
CA GLU A 48 20.80 0.88 3.78
C GLU A 48 20.49 2.25 3.14
N PHE A 49 19.42 2.34 2.34
CA PHE A 49 19.09 3.56 1.58
C PHE A 49 18.07 4.46 2.28
N TRP A 50 17.44 3.97 3.34
CA TRP A 50 16.54 4.73 4.21
C TRP A 50 16.52 4.10 5.59
N THR A 51 16.11 4.84 6.62
CA THR A 51 16.13 4.36 8.01
C THR A 51 15.29 3.10 8.26
N ALA A 52 15.83 2.19 9.09
CA ALA A 52 15.09 1.03 9.59
C ALA A 52 14.01 1.40 10.62
N GLY A 53 14.11 2.59 11.23
CA GLY A 53 13.27 3.06 12.32
C GLY A 53 11.76 3.01 12.02
N GLN A 54 10.98 2.56 13.00
CA GLN A 54 9.52 2.55 12.87
C GLN A 54 8.93 3.95 13.03
N ARG A 55 7.78 4.20 12.37
CA ARG A 55 6.94 5.40 12.51
C ARG A 55 7.60 6.73 12.10
N GLN A 56 8.52 6.69 11.14
CA GLN A 56 9.15 7.87 10.53
C GLN A 56 8.37 8.42 9.31
N ALA A 57 7.16 7.91 9.05
CA ALA A 57 6.34 8.34 7.92
C ALA A 57 5.14 9.16 8.40
N HIS A 58 4.60 10.00 7.52
CA HIS A 58 3.36 10.73 7.77
C HIS A 58 2.24 9.79 8.20
N SER A 59 1.44 10.23 9.17
CA SER A 59 0.29 9.54 9.76
C SER A 59 -0.72 8.98 8.76
N LEU A 60 -0.86 9.58 7.56
CA LEU A 60 -1.72 9.06 6.50
C LEU A 60 -1.27 7.68 5.99
N HIS A 61 -0.01 7.30 6.20
CA HIS A 61 0.49 5.95 5.87
C HIS A 61 0.07 4.88 6.90
N GLU A 62 -0.52 5.25 8.04
CA GLU A 62 -0.90 4.30 9.11
C GLU A 62 -2.18 3.50 8.82
N ILE A 63 -2.35 3.03 7.59
CA ILE A 63 -3.43 2.12 7.16
C ILE A 63 -2.83 0.73 6.92
N SER A 64 -3.24 -0.24 7.73
CA SER A 64 -2.77 -1.63 7.61
C SER A 64 -3.19 -2.29 6.30
N TYR A 65 -2.24 -2.92 5.62
CA TYR A 65 -2.44 -3.75 4.42
C TYR A 65 -1.28 -4.76 4.37
N ARG A 66 -1.49 -5.97 3.85
CA ARG A 66 -0.42 -6.97 3.73
C ARG A 66 0.39 -6.71 2.46
N ALA A 67 1.67 -7.04 2.47
CA ALA A 67 2.55 -6.94 1.30
C ALA A 67 2.60 -5.51 0.72
N CYS A 68 2.86 -4.53 1.59
CA CYS A 68 3.10 -3.14 1.21
C CYS A 68 4.51 -2.72 1.65
N PHE A 69 5.14 -1.80 0.92
CA PHE A 69 6.41 -1.20 1.30
C PHE A 69 6.25 0.03 2.22
N LYS A 70 7.37 0.42 2.83
CA LYS A 70 7.52 1.63 3.65
C LYS A 70 7.43 2.89 2.77
N ALA A 71 6.94 4.00 3.30
CA ALA A 71 6.84 5.28 2.57
C ALA A 71 8.19 5.85 2.12
N GLN A 72 9.26 5.49 2.83
CA GLN A 72 10.63 5.87 2.50
C GLN A 72 11.10 5.33 1.15
N LEU A 73 10.58 4.17 0.72
CA LEU A 73 10.94 3.59 -0.58
C LEU A 73 10.48 4.47 -1.75
N PRO A 74 9.18 4.81 -1.91
CA PRO A 74 8.77 5.73 -2.96
C PRO A 74 9.33 7.13 -2.74
N GLN A 75 9.49 7.60 -1.49
CA GLN A 75 10.11 8.89 -1.22
C GLN A 75 11.51 8.98 -1.84
N PHE A 76 12.36 7.96 -1.65
CA PHE A 76 13.72 7.92 -2.19
C PHE A 76 13.75 8.23 -3.69
N PHE A 77 12.88 7.58 -4.46
CA PHE A 77 12.81 7.76 -5.91
C PHE A 77 12.10 9.04 -6.33
N ILE A 78 10.99 9.41 -5.67
CA ILE A 78 10.23 10.62 -6.01
C ILE A 78 11.09 11.87 -5.78
N GLU A 79 11.87 11.93 -4.70
CA GLU A 79 12.76 13.06 -4.40
C GLU A 79 13.81 13.28 -5.50
N ARG A 80 14.36 12.19 -6.03
CA ARG A 80 15.51 12.21 -6.96
C ARG A 80 15.10 12.32 -8.42
N LEU A 81 13.96 11.73 -8.79
CA LEU A 81 13.59 11.51 -10.19
C LEU A 81 12.42 12.38 -10.66
N THR A 82 11.83 13.19 -9.77
CA THR A 82 10.67 14.02 -10.11
C THR A 82 10.74 15.40 -9.46
N LYS A 83 9.99 16.34 -10.02
CA LYS A 83 9.72 17.68 -9.49
C LYS A 83 8.26 17.80 -9.03
N PRO A 84 7.92 18.78 -8.16
CA PRO A 84 6.53 19.12 -7.91
C PRO A 84 5.74 19.30 -9.24
N GLY A 85 4.56 18.69 -9.33
CA GLY A 85 3.72 18.67 -10.53
C GLY A 85 3.94 17.47 -11.47
N ASP A 86 5.08 16.78 -11.39
CA ASP A 86 5.34 15.58 -12.20
C ASP A 86 4.38 14.43 -11.81
N LEU A 87 4.18 13.50 -12.74
CA LEU A 87 3.24 12.40 -12.60
C LEU A 87 3.92 11.11 -12.15
N VAL A 88 3.53 10.63 -10.97
CA VAL A 88 3.99 9.36 -10.39
C VAL A 88 2.91 8.29 -10.53
N LEU A 89 3.27 7.14 -11.09
CA LEU A 89 2.39 6.00 -11.31
C LEU A 89 2.68 4.86 -10.33
N ASP A 90 1.61 4.19 -9.88
CA ASP A 90 1.67 2.84 -9.31
C ASP A 90 0.56 1.96 -9.92
N PRO A 91 0.88 1.02 -10.84
CA PRO A 91 -0.10 0.16 -11.50
C PRO A 91 -0.58 -1.01 -10.61
N PHE A 92 -0.02 -1.14 -9.40
CA PHE A 92 -0.38 -2.13 -8.37
C PHE A 92 -0.63 -1.44 -7.03
N MET A 93 -1.40 -0.34 -7.04
CA MET A 93 -1.36 0.63 -5.95
C MET A 93 -1.64 0.05 -4.56
N GLY A 94 -2.43 -1.01 -4.43
CA GLY A 94 -2.78 -1.61 -3.14
C GLY A 94 -3.35 -0.56 -2.18
N ARG A 95 -2.67 -0.33 -1.05
CA ARG A 95 -3.02 0.78 -0.15
C ARG A 95 -2.43 2.14 -0.57
N GLY A 96 -2.07 2.36 -1.82
CA GLY A 96 -1.59 3.65 -2.36
C GLY A 96 -0.39 4.27 -1.63
N THR A 97 0.57 3.48 -1.14
CA THR A 97 1.76 4.03 -0.44
C THR A 97 2.51 5.01 -1.36
N THR A 98 2.77 4.63 -2.62
CA THR A 98 3.39 5.51 -3.62
C THR A 98 2.55 6.76 -3.86
N LEU A 99 1.24 6.61 -4.03
CA LEU A 99 0.33 7.71 -4.37
C LEU A 99 0.25 8.75 -3.25
N VAL A 100 0.08 8.30 -2.01
CA VAL A 100 0.05 9.19 -0.84
C VAL A 100 1.39 9.89 -0.68
N GLN A 101 2.50 9.17 -0.87
CA GLN A 101 3.83 9.79 -0.76
C GLN A 101 4.06 10.83 -1.87
N ALA A 102 3.67 10.54 -3.12
CA ALA A 102 3.74 11.47 -4.23
C ALA A 102 2.92 12.75 -3.94
N ALA A 103 1.68 12.60 -3.48
CA ALA A 103 0.81 13.73 -3.16
C ALA A 103 1.37 14.58 -2.00
N LEU A 104 1.89 13.95 -0.93
CA LEU A 104 2.55 14.64 0.17
C LEU A 104 3.78 15.46 -0.27
N MET A 105 4.38 15.06 -1.38
CA MET A 105 5.51 15.73 -1.99
C MET A 105 5.09 16.65 -3.14
N ASN A 106 3.80 16.98 -3.29
CA ASN A 106 3.27 17.84 -4.35
C ASN A 106 3.47 17.31 -5.78
N ARG A 107 3.53 15.98 -5.96
CA ARG A 107 3.48 15.32 -7.27
C ARG A 107 2.05 14.86 -7.57
N ARG A 108 1.71 14.78 -8.84
CA ARG A 108 0.45 14.19 -9.29
C ARG A 108 0.54 12.67 -9.13
N ALA A 109 -0.55 12.04 -8.71
CA ALA A 109 -0.56 10.61 -8.40
C ALA A 109 -1.55 9.84 -9.28
N LEU A 110 -1.07 8.81 -9.97
CA LEU A 110 -1.91 7.92 -10.76
C LEU A 110 -1.84 6.50 -10.21
N GLY A 111 -2.98 5.95 -9.83
CA GLY A 111 -3.11 4.60 -9.30
C GLY A 111 -3.96 3.71 -10.19
N ASN A 112 -3.54 2.47 -10.34
CA ASN A 112 -4.39 1.39 -10.84
C ASN A 112 -4.27 0.18 -9.91
N ASP A 113 -5.35 -0.58 -9.76
CA ASP A 113 -5.32 -1.90 -9.15
C ASP A 113 -6.49 -2.73 -9.68
N VAL A 114 -6.29 -4.04 -9.83
CA VAL A 114 -7.40 -4.92 -10.19
C VAL A 114 -8.43 -5.03 -9.05
N ASN A 115 -8.02 -4.79 -7.81
CA ASN A 115 -8.90 -4.81 -6.66
C ASN A 115 -9.55 -3.43 -6.40
N PRO A 116 -10.88 -3.29 -6.55
CA PRO A 116 -11.57 -2.03 -6.26
C PRO A 116 -11.42 -1.57 -4.80
N LEU A 117 -11.10 -2.48 -3.87
CA LEU A 117 -10.79 -2.14 -2.49
C LEU A 117 -9.61 -1.16 -2.38
N SER A 118 -8.64 -1.24 -3.29
CA SER A 118 -7.46 -0.38 -3.28
C SER A 118 -7.83 1.10 -3.41
N GLN A 119 -8.85 1.43 -4.22
CA GLN A 119 -9.37 2.79 -4.32
C GLN A 119 -9.96 3.28 -3.00
N LEU A 120 -10.75 2.43 -2.33
CA LEU A 120 -11.37 2.75 -1.05
C LEU A 120 -10.33 2.99 0.05
N LEU A 121 -9.17 2.35 -0.05
CA LEU A 121 -8.07 2.59 0.87
C LEU A 121 -7.31 3.87 0.50
N ALA A 122 -6.97 4.09 -0.77
CA ALA A 122 -6.07 5.15 -1.22
C ALA A 122 -6.75 6.53 -1.31
N ARG A 123 -7.90 6.62 -1.98
CA ARG A 123 -8.56 7.88 -2.35
C ARG A 123 -8.81 8.83 -1.18
N PRO A 124 -9.32 8.38 -0.01
CA PRO A 124 -9.58 9.31 1.09
C PRO A 124 -8.31 9.91 1.69
N ARG A 125 -7.16 9.24 1.55
CA ARG A 125 -5.87 9.78 2.02
C ARG A 125 -5.27 10.80 1.06
N LEU A 126 -5.71 10.81 -0.19
CA LEU A 126 -5.40 11.87 -1.16
C LEU A 126 -6.30 13.09 -0.98
N ARG A 127 -7.41 12.95 -0.25
CA ARG A 127 -8.33 14.03 0.14
C ARG A 127 -8.73 13.93 1.63
N PRO A 128 -7.80 14.19 2.58
CA PRO A 128 -8.10 14.00 4.00
C PRO A 128 -9.21 14.92 4.51
N MET A 129 -10.09 14.37 5.35
CA MET A 129 -11.26 15.08 5.89
C MET A 129 -11.04 15.49 7.34
N SER A 130 -11.49 16.69 7.72
CA SER A 130 -11.32 17.18 9.10
C SER A 130 -12.14 16.35 10.09
N LEU A 131 -11.62 16.23 11.32
CA LEU A 131 -12.27 15.50 12.40
C LEU A 131 -13.71 16.01 12.66
N GLN A 132 -13.92 17.32 12.56
CA GLN A 132 -15.23 17.96 12.74
C GLN A 132 -16.22 17.52 11.67
N LYS A 133 -15.81 17.47 10.40
CA LYS A 133 -16.67 16.98 9.30
C LYS A 133 -17.04 15.52 9.50
N VAL A 134 -16.07 14.69 9.90
CA VAL A 134 -16.30 13.27 10.20
C VAL A 134 -17.29 13.08 11.35
N ALA A 135 -17.12 13.83 12.45
CA ALA A 135 -18.03 13.77 13.59
C ALA A 135 -19.46 14.20 13.22
N ALA A 136 -19.60 15.30 12.46
CA ALA A 136 -20.90 15.77 11.99
C ALA A 136 -21.60 14.75 11.08
N ALA A 137 -20.86 14.09 10.18
CA ALA A 137 -21.41 13.05 9.32
C ALA A 137 -21.87 11.81 10.11
N LEU A 138 -21.07 11.35 11.09
CA LEU A 138 -21.45 10.21 11.94
C LEU A 138 -22.69 10.48 12.80
N ALA A 139 -22.97 11.75 13.14
CA ALA A 139 -24.19 12.13 13.85
C ALA A 139 -25.46 12.00 12.98
N SER A 140 -25.32 11.91 11.66
CA SER A 140 -26.45 11.70 10.72
C SER A 140 -26.80 10.25 10.46
N VAL A 141 -26.04 9.30 11.02
CA VAL A 141 -26.27 7.85 10.82
C VAL A 141 -27.45 7.41 11.69
N ASP A 142 -28.47 6.81 11.08
CA ASP A 142 -29.48 6.07 11.82
C ASP A 142 -28.88 4.74 12.33
N TRP A 143 -28.47 4.71 13.59
CA TRP A 143 -27.85 3.52 14.19
C TRP A 143 -28.83 2.38 14.47
N THR A 144 -30.13 2.55 14.23
CA THR A 144 -31.18 1.57 14.57
C THR A 144 -31.61 0.68 13.39
N CYS A 145 -31.23 1.02 12.16
CA CYS A 145 -31.68 0.32 10.96
C CYS A 145 -30.94 -1.01 10.69
N GLY A 146 -29.72 -1.18 11.20
CA GLY A 146 -28.90 -2.37 10.96
C GLY A 146 -29.51 -3.67 11.51
N ARG A 147 -29.36 -4.74 10.74
CA ARG A 147 -29.80 -6.10 11.07
C ARG A 147 -28.63 -7.07 10.85
N ILE A 148 -28.53 -8.09 11.69
CA ILE A 148 -27.46 -9.09 11.56
C ILE A 148 -27.88 -10.06 10.46
N GLU A 149 -27.24 -9.95 9.30
CA GLU A 149 -27.46 -10.88 8.17
C GLU A 149 -26.50 -12.06 8.22
N ARG A 150 -25.29 -11.83 8.73
CA ARG A 150 -24.20 -12.80 8.86
C ARG A 150 -23.94 -13.13 10.33
N GLU A 151 -24.68 -14.10 10.88
CA GLU A 151 -24.53 -14.52 12.29
C GLU A 151 -23.12 -15.02 12.64
N ASP A 152 -22.42 -15.60 11.66
CA ASP A 152 -21.07 -16.10 11.84
C ASP A 152 -20.03 -14.98 12.13
N LEU A 153 -20.35 -13.72 11.84
CA LEU A 153 -19.56 -12.56 12.23
C LEU A 153 -19.65 -12.23 13.72
N LEU A 154 -20.55 -12.86 14.47
CA LEU A 154 -20.54 -12.83 15.94
C LEU A 154 -19.28 -13.47 16.53
N ALA A 155 -18.54 -14.27 15.74
CA ALA A 155 -17.19 -14.68 16.10
C ALA A 155 -16.24 -13.48 16.29
N PHE A 156 -16.45 -12.39 15.56
CA PHE A 156 -15.61 -11.19 15.61
C PHE A 156 -16.20 -10.08 16.47
N TYR A 157 -17.52 -9.94 16.51
CA TYR A 157 -18.19 -8.75 17.02
C TYR A 157 -19.26 -9.05 18.06
N HIS A 158 -19.42 -8.14 19.02
CA HIS A 158 -20.61 -8.12 19.86
C HIS A 158 -21.86 -7.82 19.02
N PRO A 159 -23.05 -8.40 19.32
CA PRO A 159 -24.26 -8.19 18.52
C PRO A 159 -24.63 -6.71 18.34
N VAL A 160 -24.46 -5.88 19.37
CA VAL A 160 -24.73 -4.42 19.28
C VAL A 160 -23.74 -3.74 18.34
N THR A 161 -22.45 -4.09 18.42
CA THR A 161 -21.42 -3.56 17.51
C THR A 161 -21.73 -3.96 16.07
N LEU A 162 -22.06 -5.23 15.82
CA LEU A 162 -22.36 -5.73 14.48
C LEU A 162 -23.57 -5.02 13.88
N ARG A 163 -24.67 -4.84 14.64
CA ARG A 163 -25.82 -4.06 14.18
C ARG A 163 -25.44 -2.62 13.80
N LYS A 164 -24.60 -1.95 14.59
CA LYS A 164 -24.09 -0.61 14.25
C LYS A 164 -23.21 -0.60 12.99
N LEU A 165 -22.40 -1.64 12.77
CA LEU A 165 -21.62 -1.77 11.54
C LEU A 165 -22.54 -1.96 10.31
N GLU A 166 -23.62 -2.73 10.44
CA GLU A 166 -24.63 -2.89 9.39
C GLU A 166 -25.37 -1.58 9.10
N SER A 167 -25.77 -0.84 10.13
CA SER A 167 -26.33 0.52 9.97
C SER A 167 -25.37 1.45 9.20
N LEU A 168 -24.08 1.41 9.55
CA LEU A 168 -23.07 2.21 8.87
C LEU A 168 -22.89 1.78 7.40
N ARG A 169 -22.97 0.49 7.09
CA ARG A 169 -22.92 0.00 5.70
C ARG A 169 -24.09 0.52 4.87
N ILE A 170 -25.31 0.50 5.42
CA ILE A 170 -26.50 1.05 4.75
C ILE A 170 -26.28 2.53 4.43
N TRP A 171 -25.89 3.33 5.44
CA TRP A 171 -25.60 4.76 5.27
C TRP A 171 -24.51 5.04 4.25
N LEU A 172 -23.45 4.21 4.22
CA LEU A 172 -22.36 4.32 3.25
C LEU A 172 -22.78 3.95 1.82
N ALA A 173 -23.65 2.95 1.65
CA ALA A 173 -24.11 2.50 0.34
C ALA A 173 -24.93 3.58 -0.37
N GLU A 174 -25.73 4.33 0.37
CA GLU A 174 -26.53 5.45 -0.15
C GLU A 174 -25.67 6.66 -0.57
N ARG A 175 -24.61 6.96 0.19
CA ARG A 175 -23.82 8.19 0.00
C ARG A 175 -22.64 8.07 -0.93
N VAL A 176 -21.97 6.91 -0.95
CA VAL A 176 -20.76 6.68 -1.76
C VAL A 176 -20.79 5.31 -2.43
N PRO A 177 -21.74 5.03 -3.32
CA PRO A 177 -21.83 3.73 -3.98
C PRO A 177 -20.55 3.39 -4.77
N LEU A 178 -20.21 2.10 -4.89
CA LEU A 178 -18.98 1.65 -5.55
C LEU A 178 -18.93 1.98 -7.06
N THR A 179 -20.08 2.20 -7.69
CA THR A 179 -20.22 2.33 -9.14
C THR A 179 -20.04 3.76 -9.66
N ARG A 180 -19.75 4.74 -8.79
CA ARG A 180 -19.58 6.16 -9.15
C ARG A 180 -18.42 6.76 -8.35
N GLU A 181 -17.75 7.77 -8.91
CA GLU A 181 -16.79 8.62 -8.19
C GLU A 181 -17.44 9.11 -6.88
N PRO A 182 -16.70 9.16 -5.75
CA PRO A 182 -17.33 9.39 -4.45
C PRO A 182 -17.97 10.77 -4.45
N THR A 183 -19.29 10.80 -4.32
CA THR A 183 -20.07 12.04 -4.23
C THR A 183 -19.95 12.70 -2.85
N ASP A 184 -19.59 11.94 -1.82
CA ASP A 184 -19.41 12.40 -0.44
C ASP A 184 -18.03 11.99 0.10
N ALA A 185 -17.07 12.90 0.02
CA ALA A 185 -15.69 12.65 0.47
C ALA A 185 -15.59 12.31 1.98
N VAL A 186 -16.54 12.79 2.82
CA VAL A 186 -16.55 12.51 4.25
C VAL A 186 -16.99 11.08 4.51
N ALA A 187 -18.02 10.62 3.81
CA ALA A 187 -18.46 9.23 3.87
C ALA A 187 -17.37 8.27 3.34
N ASP A 188 -16.65 8.64 2.28
CA ASP A 188 -15.53 7.86 1.75
C ASP A 188 -14.38 7.74 2.77
N TRP A 189 -14.06 8.83 3.49
CA TRP A 189 -13.12 8.79 4.62
C TRP A 189 -13.60 7.86 5.75
N ILE A 190 -14.87 7.97 6.15
CA ILE A 190 -15.46 7.09 7.18
C ILE A 190 -15.37 5.62 6.76
N ARG A 191 -15.70 5.30 5.50
CA ARG A 191 -15.56 3.95 4.95
C ARG A 191 -14.14 3.42 5.07
N MET A 192 -13.15 4.19 4.64
CA MET A 192 -11.74 3.80 4.70
C MET A 192 -11.28 3.53 6.13
N VAL A 193 -11.65 4.39 7.08
CA VAL A 193 -11.36 4.16 8.51
C VAL A 193 -12.05 2.89 9.01
N ALA A 194 -13.33 2.71 8.70
CA ALA A 194 -14.11 1.56 9.15
C ALA A 194 -13.52 0.24 8.63
N ILE A 195 -13.26 0.15 7.32
CA ILE A 195 -12.60 -0.99 6.67
C ILE A 195 -11.27 -1.32 7.35
N ASN A 196 -10.50 -0.31 7.73
CA ASN A 196 -9.21 -0.50 8.38
C ASN A 196 -9.31 -0.95 9.85
N ARG A 197 -10.48 -0.84 10.47
CA ARG A 197 -10.73 -1.12 11.90
C ARG A 197 -11.61 -2.37 12.14
N LEU A 198 -11.93 -3.12 11.09
CA LEU A 198 -12.77 -4.33 11.18
C LEU A 198 -12.20 -5.43 12.08
N SER A 199 -10.89 -5.70 12.02
CA SER A 199 -10.27 -6.77 12.81
C SER A 199 -8.87 -6.39 13.27
N GLY A 200 -8.53 -6.70 14.53
CA GLY A 200 -7.19 -6.48 15.06
C GLY A 200 -6.98 -6.99 16.49
N HIS A 201 -5.78 -6.78 17.02
CA HIS A 201 -5.33 -7.34 18.31
C HIS A 201 -5.40 -6.35 19.49
N SER A 202 -5.96 -5.16 19.29
CA SER A 202 -6.03 -4.10 20.32
C SER A 202 -7.45 -3.51 20.45
N PRO A 203 -7.75 -2.76 21.53
CA PRO A 203 -9.07 -2.15 21.72
C PRO A 203 -9.47 -1.09 20.69
N GLY A 204 -8.56 -0.65 19.83
CA GLY A 204 -8.83 0.32 18.76
C GLY A 204 -9.47 -0.28 17.50
N PHE A 205 -10.09 -1.46 17.62
CA PHE A 205 -10.78 -2.19 16.54
C PHE A 205 -12.20 -2.53 16.96
N PHE A 206 -13.09 -2.71 15.96
CA PHE A 206 -14.47 -3.11 16.22
C PHE A 206 -14.57 -4.56 16.73
N SER A 207 -13.62 -5.41 16.36
CA SER A 207 -13.59 -6.81 16.77
C SER A 207 -13.19 -7.00 18.24
N GLY A 208 -13.44 -8.21 18.74
CA GLY A 208 -12.65 -8.80 19.82
C GLY A 208 -11.19 -8.97 19.42
N ARG A 209 -10.38 -9.57 20.32
CA ARG A 209 -8.95 -9.78 20.06
C ARG A 209 -8.78 -10.77 18.89
N SER A 210 -8.20 -10.30 17.79
CA SER A 210 -7.91 -11.07 16.57
C SER A 210 -6.41 -11.02 16.24
N MET A 211 -6.04 -11.54 15.07
CA MET A 211 -4.69 -11.42 14.52
C MET A 211 -4.37 -9.96 14.11
N PRO A 212 -3.10 -9.65 13.80
CA PRO A 212 -2.73 -8.35 13.26
C PRO A 212 -3.61 -7.91 12.07
N PRO A 213 -3.92 -6.60 11.97
CA PRO A 213 -4.96 -6.05 11.10
C PRO A 213 -4.63 -6.05 9.60
N ASN A 214 -3.46 -6.56 9.22
CA ASN A 214 -3.04 -6.70 7.84
C ASN A 214 -3.73 -7.87 7.13
N GLN A 215 -4.27 -8.84 7.88
CA GLN A 215 -4.98 -9.99 7.34
C GLN A 215 -6.18 -10.35 8.23
N ALA A 216 -7.34 -10.55 7.62
CA ALA A 216 -8.49 -11.10 8.33
C ALA A 216 -8.32 -12.63 8.44
N VAL A 217 -8.43 -13.17 9.66
CA VAL A 217 -8.51 -14.63 9.82
C VAL A 217 -9.87 -15.16 9.35
N SER A 218 -9.96 -16.46 9.10
CA SER A 218 -11.25 -17.11 8.86
C SER A 218 -12.11 -17.10 10.12
N VAL A 219 -13.44 -17.19 9.95
CA VAL A 219 -14.40 -17.29 11.07
C VAL A 219 -14.04 -18.45 12.00
N LYS A 220 -13.75 -19.64 11.44
CA LYS A 220 -13.35 -20.82 12.20
C LYS A 220 -12.09 -20.59 13.02
N ALA A 221 -11.11 -19.87 12.48
CA ALA A 221 -9.89 -19.53 13.21
C ALA A 221 -10.17 -18.51 14.33
N GLN A 222 -11.05 -17.53 14.09
CA GLN A 222 -11.44 -16.58 15.12
C GLN A 222 -12.19 -17.24 16.29
N LEU A 223 -13.09 -18.19 16.01
CA LEU A 223 -13.77 -18.96 17.07
C LEU A 223 -12.77 -19.70 17.96
N LYS A 224 -11.75 -20.34 17.35
CA LYS A 224 -10.67 -20.99 18.11
C LYS A 224 -9.85 -20.00 18.95
N ILE A 225 -9.62 -18.78 18.45
CA ILE A 225 -8.95 -17.72 19.22
C ILE A 225 -9.79 -17.34 20.44
N ASN A 226 -11.10 -17.17 20.26
CA ASN A 226 -12.03 -16.82 21.35
C ASN A 226 -12.06 -17.92 22.43
N GLU A 227 -12.21 -19.19 22.00
CA GLU A 227 -12.19 -20.35 22.89
C GLU A 227 -10.88 -20.44 23.68
N LYS A 228 -9.74 -20.36 23.00
CA LYS A 228 -8.41 -20.42 23.64
C LYS A 228 -8.21 -19.32 24.67
N LEU A 229 -8.76 -18.14 24.42
CA LEU A 229 -8.63 -17.00 25.33
C LEU A 229 -9.74 -16.95 26.40
N GLY A 230 -10.78 -17.77 26.28
CA GLY A 230 -11.96 -17.73 27.15
C GLY A 230 -12.71 -16.39 27.09
N VAL A 231 -12.72 -15.72 25.92
CA VAL A 231 -13.33 -14.39 25.77
C VAL A 231 -14.39 -14.37 24.67
N THR A 232 -15.40 -13.55 24.87
CA THR A 232 -16.34 -13.13 23.82
C THR A 232 -15.95 -11.74 23.30
N PRO A 233 -16.30 -11.40 22.05
CA PRO A 233 -16.12 -10.04 21.55
C PRO A 233 -16.86 -9.01 22.42
N PRO A 234 -16.18 -7.95 22.91
CA PRO A 234 -16.81 -6.92 23.72
C PRO A 234 -17.63 -5.96 22.85
N GLU A 235 -18.60 -5.29 23.45
CA GLU A 235 -19.25 -4.16 22.81
C GLU A 235 -18.24 -3.05 22.51
N ARG A 236 -18.38 -2.42 21.33
CA ARG A 236 -17.53 -1.31 20.88
C ARG A 236 -18.38 -0.12 20.49
N ASP A 237 -17.90 1.05 20.89
CA ASP A 237 -18.39 2.32 20.37
C ASP A 237 -17.80 2.55 18.97
N VAL A 238 -18.62 2.31 17.95
CA VAL A 238 -18.24 2.46 16.53
C VAL A 238 -17.81 3.90 16.23
N VAL A 239 -18.51 4.90 16.77
CA VAL A 239 -18.22 6.32 16.54
C VAL A 239 -16.87 6.68 17.17
N ALA A 240 -16.65 6.31 18.43
CA ALA A 240 -15.39 6.61 19.12
C ALA A 240 -14.18 5.96 18.44
N VAL A 241 -14.31 4.73 17.95
CA VAL A 241 -13.23 4.05 17.21
C VAL A 241 -12.89 4.79 15.91
N ILE A 242 -13.89 5.22 15.14
CA ILE A 242 -13.68 5.97 13.89
C ILE A 242 -13.05 7.33 14.15
N LEU A 243 -13.53 8.08 15.14
CA LEU A 243 -13.01 9.40 15.50
C LEU A 243 -11.57 9.31 16.01
N LYS A 244 -11.27 8.34 16.90
CA LYS A 244 -9.90 8.14 17.41
C LYS A 244 -8.92 7.78 16.29
N LYS A 245 -9.32 6.91 15.36
CA LYS A 245 -8.46 6.57 14.22
C LYS A 245 -8.30 7.75 13.26
N THR A 246 -9.36 8.52 13.02
CA THR A 246 -9.30 9.76 12.24
C THR A 246 -8.30 10.75 12.85
N GLN A 247 -8.40 11.02 14.16
CA GLN A 247 -7.45 11.89 14.85
C GLN A 247 -6.01 11.41 14.70
N THR A 248 -5.79 10.09 14.78
CA THR A 248 -4.45 9.50 14.60
C THR A 248 -3.90 9.74 13.18
N LEU A 249 -4.76 9.60 12.16
CA LEU A 249 -4.38 9.78 10.74
C LEU A 249 -4.13 11.24 10.37
N LEU A 250 -4.61 12.19 11.17
CA LEU A 250 -4.50 13.63 10.95
C LEU A 250 -3.50 14.30 11.90
N LYS A 251 -2.72 13.52 12.67
CA LYS A 251 -1.85 14.05 13.73
C LYS A 251 -0.77 15.01 13.19
N ASP A 252 -0.35 14.82 11.93
CA ASP A 252 0.64 15.66 11.25
C ASP A 252 -0.02 16.80 10.44
N GLY A 253 -1.33 17.00 10.60
CA GLY A 253 -2.12 17.99 9.86
C GLY A 253 -2.76 17.46 8.59
N VAL A 254 -3.60 18.30 7.98
CA VAL A 254 -4.13 18.08 6.62
C VAL A 254 -3.16 18.75 5.64
N PRO A 255 -2.61 18.03 4.66
CA PRO A 255 -1.73 18.63 3.66
C PRO A 255 -2.39 19.84 2.97
N SER A 256 -1.64 20.92 2.78
CA SER A 256 -2.15 22.22 2.30
C SER A 256 -2.52 22.23 0.81
N GLY A 257 -2.13 21.21 0.05
CA GLY A 257 -2.47 21.03 -1.36
C GLY A 257 -3.14 19.68 -1.62
N GLN A 258 -4.21 19.67 -2.43
CA GLN A 258 -4.71 18.45 -3.04
C GLN A 258 -4.03 18.29 -4.39
N ALA A 259 -2.93 17.54 -4.42
CA ALA A 259 -2.32 17.19 -5.69
C ALA A 259 -3.32 16.42 -6.56
N ASP A 260 -3.33 16.71 -7.86
CA ASP A 260 -4.19 16.00 -8.81
C ASP A 260 -3.91 14.51 -8.74
N HIS A 261 -4.99 13.73 -8.69
CA HIS A 261 -4.90 12.28 -8.67
C HIS A 261 -6.01 11.63 -9.49
N CYS A 262 -5.67 10.49 -10.07
CA CYS A 262 -6.59 9.66 -10.83
C CYS A 262 -6.39 8.21 -10.41
N LEU A 263 -7.46 7.56 -9.97
CA LEU A 263 -7.43 6.16 -9.57
C LEU A 263 -8.34 5.37 -10.50
N SER A 264 -7.88 4.20 -10.91
CA SER A 264 -8.63 3.29 -11.79
C SER A 264 -8.66 1.88 -11.21
N THR A 265 -9.62 1.09 -11.66
CA THR A 265 -9.69 -0.34 -11.36
C THR A 265 -9.59 -1.14 -12.64
N GLY A 266 -8.55 -1.95 -12.74
CA GLY A 266 -8.23 -2.67 -13.96
C GLY A 266 -6.91 -3.41 -13.86
N GLN A 267 -6.56 -4.10 -14.95
CA GLN A 267 -5.30 -4.82 -15.03
C GLN A 267 -4.12 -3.85 -15.18
N ALA A 268 -3.01 -4.16 -14.51
CA ALA A 268 -1.79 -3.33 -14.50
C ALA A 268 -1.14 -3.12 -15.89
N TRP A 269 -1.51 -3.94 -16.87
CA TRP A 269 -1.05 -3.89 -18.26
C TRP A 269 -2.11 -3.31 -19.22
N SER A 270 -3.15 -2.64 -18.70
CA SER A 270 -4.25 -2.07 -19.49
C SER A 270 -4.68 -0.73 -18.91
N LEU A 271 -3.80 0.26 -18.98
CA LEU A 271 -3.96 1.59 -18.41
C LEU A 271 -4.60 2.55 -19.43
N THR A 272 -5.84 2.25 -19.80
CA THR A 272 -6.58 2.93 -20.90
C THR A 272 -6.78 4.43 -20.70
N ASP A 273 -6.83 4.87 -19.45
CA ASP A 273 -7.04 6.28 -19.09
C ASP A 273 -5.74 7.10 -19.08
N ILE A 274 -4.60 6.47 -19.39
CA ILE A 274 -3.27 7.10 -19.37
C ILE A 274 -2.75 7.26 -20.80
N LYS A 275 -2.34 8.48 -21.14
CA LYS A 275 -1.75 8.80 -22.44
C LYS A 275 -0.32 8.27 -22.54
N ASP A 276 0.10 8.02 -23.77
CA ASP A 276 1.48 7.62 -24.06
C ASP A 276 2.48 8.68 -23.58
N GLY A 277 3.57 8.24 -22.98
CA GLY A 277 4.65 9.11 -22.49
C GLY A 277 4.22 10.17 -21.47
N GLN A 278 3.16 9.94 -20.70
CA GLN A 278 2.64 10.91 -19.74
C GLN A 278 3.29 10.80 -18.34
N VAL A 279 3.84 9.64 -17.99
CA VAL A 279 4.33 9.32 -16.64
C VAL A 279 5.82 9.62 -16.52
N ASP A 280 6.21 10.35 -15.48
CA ASP A 280 7.62 10.69 -15.19
C ASP A 280 8.35 9.55 -14.46
N LEU A 281 7.66 8.95 -13.49
CA LEU A 281 8.20 7.92 -12.60
C LEU A 281 7.13 6.88 -12.28
N THR A 282 7.49 5.61 -12.40
CA THR A 282 6.72 4.52 -11.78
C THR A 282 7.46 4.01 -10.54
N VAL A 283 6.77 3.92 -9.40
CA VAL A 283 7.28 3.20 -8.21
C VAL A 283 6.22 2.19 -7.78
N THR A 284 6.53 0.92 -7.90
CA THR A 284 5.52 -0.13 -7.76
C THR A 284 6.08 -1.43 -7.20
N SER A 285 5.18 -2.34 -6.82
CA SER A 285 5.49 -3.70 -6.39
C SER A 285 4.37 -4.63 -6.86
N PRO A 286 4.64 -5.63 -7.72
CA PRO A 286 3.63 -6.56 -8.22
C PRO A 286 3.18 -7.53 -7.11
N PRO A 287 2.07 -8.26 -7.33
CA PRO A 287 1.72 -9.38 -6.45
C PRO A 287 2.86 -10.41 -6.39
N PHE A 288 3.20 -10.84 -5.17
CA PHE A 288 4.25 -11.83 -4.95
C PHE A 288 3.87 -13.20 -5.52
N LEU A 289 4.84 -13.86 -6.17
CA LEU A 289 4.69 -15.23 -6.69
C LEU A 289 4.31 -16.20 -5.56
N ASP A 290 3.11 -16.78 -5.65
CA ASP A 290 2.63 -17.92 -4.85
C ASP A 290 2.68 -17.75 -3.30
N ILE A 291 2.58 -16.52 -2.77
CA ILE A 291 2.71 -16.26 -1.32
C ILE A 291 1.47 -15.60 -0.71
N VAL A 292 0.88 -14.61 -1.37
CA VAL A 292 -0.14 -13.75 -0.76
C VAL A 292 -1.53 -14.11 -1.27
N GLN A 293 -2.45 -14.39 -0.37
CA GLN A 293 -3.85 -14.68 -0.68
C GLN A 293 -4.70 -13.43 -0.50
N TYR A 294 -4.60 -12.47 -1.44
CA TYR A 294 -5.23 -11.16 -1.30
C TYR A 294 -6.75 -11.22 -1.06
N ALA A 295 -7.47 -12.14 -1.71
CA ALA A 295 -8.90 -12.35 -1.47
C ALA A 295 -9.18 -12.82 -0.03
N ALA A 296 -8.44 -13.84 0.43
CA ALA A 296 -8.57 -14.37 1.78
C ALA A 296 -8.08 -13.39 2.87
N ASP A 297 -7.13 -12.52 2.57
CA ASP A 297 -6.64 -11.54 3.55
C ASP A 297 -7.61 -10.36 3.71
N ASN A 298 -8.40 -10.05 2.68
CA ASN A 298 -9.28 -8.89 2.62
C ASN A 298 -10.78 -9.24 2.66
N TRP A 299 -11.18 -10.50 2.84
CA TRP A 299 -12.60 -10.92 2.75
C TRP A 299 -13.53 -10.10 3.65
N LEU A 300 -13.11 -9.76 4.87
CA LEU A 300 -13.90 -8.96 5.81
C LEU A 300 -14.04 -7.51 5.34
N ARG A 301 -13.02 -6.97 4.68
CA ARG A 301 -13.05 -5.64 4.06
C ARG A 301 -13.95 -5.62 2.85
N CYS A 302 -13.87 -6.64 2.00
CA CYS A 302 -14.75 -6.82 0.85
C CYS A 302 -16.21 -6.95 1.30
N TRP A 303 -16.48 -7.77 2.33
CA TRP A 303 -17.79 -7.85 2.98
C TRP A 303 -18.28 -6.45 3.33
N PHE A 304 -17.57 -5.70 4.18
CA PHE A 304 -18.00 -4.38 4.64
C PHE A 304 -18.21 -3.39 3.50
N ALA A 305 -17.36 -3.43 2.48
CA ALA A 305 -17.42 -2.54 1.32
C ALA A 305 -18.55 -2.91 0.33
N GLY A 306 -19.12 -4.11 0.41
CA GLY A 306 -20.05 -4.62 -0.60
C GLY A 306 -19.36 -5.07 -1.89
N ILE A 307 -18.09 -5.48 -1.81
CA ILE A 307 -17.31 -6.00 -2.95
C ILE A 307 -17.43 -7.52 -2.93
N ASN A 308 -17.78 -8.13 -4.06
CA ASN A 308 -17.67 -9.57 -4.24
C ASN A 308 -16.20 -9.95 -4.51
N PRO A 309 -15.49 -10.62 -3.58
CA PRO A 309 -14.09 -10.97 -3.78
C PRO A 309 -13.88 -11.98 -4.92
N GLU A 310 -14.89 -12.77 -5.29
CA GLU A 310 -14.78 -13.76 -6.37
C GLU A 310 -14.76 -13.11 -7.77
N GLU A 311 -15.32 -11.91 -7.90
CA GLU A 311 -15.28 -11.12 -9.13
C GLU A 311 -13.96 -10.36 -9.30
N VAL A 312 -13.12 -10.30 -8.26
CA VAL A 312 -11.82 -9.64 -8.32
C VAL A 312 -10.79 -10.60 -8.91
N ALA A 313 -10.49 -10.42 -10.21
CA ALA A 313 -9.53 -11.23 -10.97
C ALA A 313 -8.06 -10.95 -10.58
N ILE A 314 -7.67 -11.24 -9.34
CA ILE A 314 -6.27 -11.19 -8.89
C ILE A 314 -5.57 -12.47 -9.35
N ASP A 315 -4.73 -12.36 -10.39
CA ASP A 315 -3.95 -13.50 -10.86
C ASP A 315 -2.94 -13.95 -9.79
N MET A 316 -3.16 -15.14 -9.24
CA MET A 316 -2.19 -15.83 -8.39
C MET A 316 -1.33 -16.75 -9.25
N HIS A 317 -0.23 -16.21 -9.78
CA HIS A 317 0.73 -17.02 -10.53
C HIS A 317 1.49 -17.97 -9.60
N LYS A 318 1.56 -19.24 -9.99
CA LYS A 318 2.26 -20.32 -9.24
C LYS A 318 3.63 -20.68 -9.83
N THR A 319 3.88 -20.30 -11.08
CA THR A 319 5.11 -20.61 -11.81
C THR A 319 5.89 -19.34 -12.11
N GLU A 320 7.23 -19.45 -12.11
CA GLU A 320 8.12 -18.34 -12.46
C GLU A 320 7.81 -17.83 -13.86
N LYS A 321 7.60 -18.74 -14.84
CA LYS A 321 7.24 -18.38 -16.21
C LYS A 321 5.97 -17.51 -16.28
N ALA A 322 4.86 -17.98 -15.68
CA ALA A 322 3.60 -17.23 -15.75
C ALA A 322 3.71 -15.85 -15.07
N TRP A 323 4.46 -15.76 -13.99
CA TRP A 323 4.73 -14.50 -13.30
C TRP A 323 5.62 -13.56 -14.13
N THR A 324 6.68 -14.08 -14.75
CA THR A 324 7.53 -13.32 -15.69
C THR A 324 6.74 -12.82 -16.89
N ASP A 325 5.83 -13.64 -17.45
CA ASP A 325 4.96 -13.26 -18.57
C ASP A 325 4.02 -12.11 -18.16
N MET A 326 3.46 -12.16 -16.95
CA MET A 326 2.66 -11.07 -16.39
C MET A 326 3.47 -9.79 -16.23
N VAL A 327 4.67 -9.87 -15.62
CA VAL A 327 5.55 -8.71 -15.47
C VAL A 327 5.93 -8.14 -16.83
N ARG A 328 6.17 -8.97 -17.83
CA ARG A 328 6.47 -8.51 -19.20
C ARG A 328 5.31 -7.70 -19.77
N ARG A 329 4.06 -8.14 -19.61
CA ARG A 329 2.88 -7.36 -20.06
C ARG A 329 2.81 -6.00 -19.38
N VAL A 330 3.12 -5.95 -18.09
CA VAL A 330 3.16 -4.70 -17.32
C VAL A 330 4.29 -3.79 -17.83
N LEU A 331 5.48 -4.34 -18.07
CA LEU A 331 6.61 -3.56 -18.60
C LEU A 331 6.36 -3.07 -20.03
N VAL A 332 5.65 -3.82 -20.86
CA VAL A 332 5.18 -3.35 -22.19
C VAL A 332 4.26 -2.14 -22.03
N GLU A 333 3.32 -2.19 -21.08
CA GLU A 333 2.42 -1.07 -20.83
C GLU A 333 3.16 0.13 -20.21
N GLN A 334 4.11 -0.11 -19.31
CA GLN A 334 4.98 0.95 -18.78
C GLN A 334 5.87 1.57 -19.86
N ALA A 335 6.31 0.79 -20.85
CA ALA A 335 7.04 1.32 -22.01
C ALA A 335 6.16 2.29 -22.83
N ARG A 336 4.84 2.09 -22.86
CA ARG A 336 3.90 3.00 -23.50
C ARG A 336 3.70 4.27 -22.67
N VAL A 337 3.40 4.14 -21.37
CA VAL A 337 2.95 5.28 -20.55
C VAL A 337 4.08 6.11 -19.94
N VAL A 338 5.27 5.54 -19.72
CA VAL A 338 6.42 6.27 -19.17
C VAL A 338 7.07 7.09 -20.28
N ARG A 339 7.31 8.38 -20.03
CA ARG A 339 7.95 9.27 -21.00
C ARG A 339 9.37 8.82 -21.33
N PRO A 340 9.89 9.13 -22.53
CA PRO A 340 11.33 9.11 -22.81
C PRO A 340 12.18 9.71 -21.69
N GLY A 341 13.19 8.97 -21.22
CA GLY A 341 14.04 9.34 -20.07
C GLY A 341 13.37 9.26 -18.69
N GLY A 342 12.09 8.87 -18.62
CA GLY A 342 11.39 8.54 -17.37
C GLY A 342 11.88 7.22 -16.76
N HIS A 343 11.58 7.01 -15.49
CA HIS A 343 12.15 5.90 -14.71
C HIS A 343 11.08 4.95 -14.16
N ILE A 344 11.50 3.71 -13.93
CA ILE A 344 10.71 2.69 -13.25
C ILE A 344 11.56 2.14 -12.10
N ALA A 345 11.04 2.25 -10.88
CA ALA A 345 11.52 1.57 -9.70
C ALA A 345 10.55 0.41 -9.39
N PHE A 346 10.95 -0.80 -9.78
CA PHE A 346 10.11 -2.00 -9.69
C PHE A 346 10.56 -2.85 -8.49
N GLU A 347 9.92 -2.65 -7.34
CA GLU A 347 10.24 -3.38 -6.11
C GLU A 347 9.68 -4.79 -6.15
N VAL A 348 10.52 -5.73 -5.74
CA VAL A 348 10.19 -7.12 -5.53
C VAL A 348 10.97 -7.63 -4.33
N GLY A 349 10.65 -8.85 -3.91
CA GLY A 349 11.40 -9.54 -2.86
C GLY A 349 11.84 -10.92 -3.31
N GLU A 350 12.20 -11.73 -2.33
CA GLU A 350 12.59 -13.11 -2.54
C GLU A 350 11.44 -14.03 -2.14
N VAL A 351 11.29 -15.15 -2.86
CA VAL A 351 10.26 -16.15 -2.58
C VAL A 351 10.87 -17.53 -2.39
N ARG A 352 10.08 -18.46 -1.83
CA ARG A 352 10.51 -19.84 -1.53
C ARG A 352 11.79 -19.91 -0.66
N GLY A 353 11.89 -19.01 0.33
CA GLY A 353 13.01 -18.96 1.27
C GLY A 353 14.33 -18.50 0.65
N GLY A 354 14.29 -17.55 -0.30
CA GLY A 354 15.49 -17.01 -0.97
C GLY A 354 15.95 -17.79 -2.20
N LYS A 355 15.31 -18.93 -2.50
CA LYS A 355 15.66 -19.77 -3.67
C LYS A 355 15.31 -19.11 -5.00
N VAL A 356 14.28 -18.27 -5.00
CA VAL A 356 13.84 -17.54 -6.19
C VAL A 356 13.94 -16.04 -5.92
N LEU A 357 14.80 -15.42 -6.71
CA LEU A 357 15.10 -13.99 -6.70
C LEU A 357 14.24 -13.31 -7.77
N LEU A 358 13.12 -12.69 -7.37
CA LEU A 358 12.14 -12.15 -8.31
C LEU A 358 12.72 -11.02 -9.17
N GLU A 359 13.74 -10.30 -8.67
CA GLU A 359 14.38 -9.22 -9.44
C GLU A 359 15.04 -9.74 -10.71
N ARG A 360 15.51 -11.00 -10.71
CA ARG A 360 16.07 -11.64 -11.91
C ARG A 360 14.99 -11.95 -12.94
N LEU A 361 13.80 -12.33 -12.48
CA LEU A 361 12.64 -12.55 -13.35
C LEU A 361 12.15 -11.24 -13.95
N VAL A 362 12.13 -10.14 -13.18
CA VAL A 362 11.82 -8.80 -13.70
C VAL A 362 12.88 -8.36 -14.72
N TRP A 363 14.17 -8.58 -14.41
CA TRP A 363 15.27 -8.27 -15.33
C TRP A 363 15.14 -9.00 -16.68
N GLN A 364 14.75 -10.28 -16.63
CA GLN A 364 14.46 -11.09 -17.82
C GLN A 364 13.20 -10.57 -18.54
N ALA A 365 12.13 -10.23 -17.82
CA ALA A 365 10.90 -9.73 -18.41
C ALA A 365 11.11 -8.43 -19.22
N ALA A 366 12.11 -7.62 -18.83
CA ALA A 366 12.50 -6.39 -19.51
C ALA A 366 13.30 -6.61 -20.82
N GLU A 367 13.75 -7.84 -21.13
CA GLU A 367 14.58 -8.10 -22.30
C GLU A 367 13.85 -7.78 -23.62
N GLY A 368 14.55 -7.07 -24.51
CA GLY A 368 14.03 -6.64 -25.81
C GLY A 368 12.94 -5.57 -25.72
N LEU A 369 12.65 -5.03 -24.53
CA LEU A 369 11.81 -3.84 -24.38
C LEU A 369 12.69 -2.57 -24.42
N PRO A 370 12.14 -1.39 -24.77
CA PRO A 370 12.92 -0.17 -24.94
C PRO A 370 13.22 0.48 -23.59
N PHE A 371 14.03 -0.22 -22.81
CA PHE A 371 14.49 0.17 -21.49
C PHE A 371 15.99 -0.05 -21.38
N GLU A 372 16.66 0.98 -20.91
CA GLU A 372 17.98 0.82 -20.34
C GLU A 372 17.83 0.20 -18.94
N LYS A 373 18.46 -0.96 -18.74
CA LYS A 373 18.45 -1.68 -17.47
C LYS A 373 19.60 -1.19 -16.61
N LEU A 374 19.31 -0.31 -15.65
CA LEU A 374 20.32 0.41 -14.86
C LEU A 374 20.97 -0.47 -13.77
N GLY A 375 20.24 -1.44 -13.25
CA GLY A 375 20.71 -2.39 -12.23
C GLY A 375 19.63 -2.74 -11.21
N VAL A 376 20.04 -3.39 -10.13
CA VAL A 376 19.21 -3.72 -8.98
C VAL A 376 19.71 -2.99 -7.76
N MET A 377 18.86 -2.14 -7.17
CA MET A 377 19.11 -1.55 -5.86
C MET A 377 18.57 -2.47 -4.77
N VAL A 378 19.43 -2.84 -3.81
CA VAL A 378 19.07 -3.68 -2.66
C VAL A 378 19.17 -2.83 -1.41
N ASN A 379 18.02 -2.48 -0.85
CA ASN A 379 17.96 -1.92 0.48
C ASN A 379 18.06 -3.05 1.50
N ASP A 380 19.23 -3.20 2.10
CA ASP A 380 19.56 -4.24 3.07
C ASP A 380 19.55 -3.67 4.48
N GLN A 381 18.68 -4.20 5.33
CA GLN A 381 18.47 -3.68 6.68
C GLN A 381 18.28 -4.81 7.69
N GLU A 382 18.93 -4.70 8.85
CA GLU A 382 18.63 -5.53 9.99
C GLU A 382 17.49 -4.90 10.82
N PHE A 383 16.30 -5.51 10.79
CA PHE A 383 15.23 -5.16 11.72
C PHE A 383 14.40 -6.38 12.12
N THR A 384 13.76 -6.27 13.28
CA THR A 384 12.82 -7.28 13.79
C THR A 384 11.52 -7.25 12.98
N LYS A 385 11.27 -8.26 12.14
CA LYS A 385 9.98 -8.42 11.46
C LYS A 385 8.88 -8.64 12.50
N THR A 386 7.65 -8.19 12.21
CA THR A 386 6.44 -8.53 12.97
C THR A 386 6.14 -10.05 12.96
N ALA A 387 6.92 -10.85 12.21
CA ALA A 387 6.97 -12.30 12.25
C ALA A 387 7.32 -12.86 13.65
N ASN A 388 7.90 -12.06 14.55
CA ASN A 388 8.09 -12.46 15.95
C ASN A 388 6.77 -12.74 16.68
N CYS A 389 5.65 -12.15 16.24
CA CYS A 389 4.32 -12.51 16.77
C CYS A 389 3.87 -13.93 16.38
N TRP A 390 4.63 -14.60 15.51
CA TRP A 390 4.37 -15.93 14.97
C TRP A 390 5.45 -16.96 15.35
N GLY A 391 6.34 -16.63 16.31
CA GLY A 391 7.37 -17.55 16.79
C GLY A 391 8.46 -17.88 15.77
N VAL A 392 8.65 -17.04 14.74
CA VAL A 392 9.75 -17.19 13.78
C VAL A 392 10.92 -16.35 14.27
N GLU A 393 12.01 -17.02 14.70
CA GLU A 393 13.25 -16.35 15.10
C GLU A 393 13.86 -15.54 13.94
N ASN A 394 14.47 -14.40 14.29
CA ASN A 394 15.24 -13.58 13.36
C ASN A 394 16.37 -14.42 12.74
N GLY A 395 16.54 -14.33 11.43
CA GLY A 395 17.69 -14.89 10.72
C GLY A 395 17.52 -16.30 10.16
N ALA A 396 16.44 -17.03 10.48
CA ALA A 396 16.31 -18.42 9.99
C ALA A 396 15.69 -18.55 8.58
N LYS A 397 14.73 -17.71 8.16
CA LYS A 397 13.91 -17.97 6.94
C LYS A 397 13.40 -16.75 6.15
N GLY A 398 14.18 -15.69 6.01
CA GLY A 398 13.89 -14.66 5.00
C GLY A 398 14.74 -13.41 5.16
N THR A 399 15.54 -13.11 4.15
CA THR A 399 16.30 -11.86 4.02
C THR A 399 15.37 -10.65 4.20
N ASN A 400 15.91 -9.62 4.84
CA ASN A 400 15.19 -8.39 5.21
C ASN A 400 15.41 -7.30 4.16
N THR A 401 15.47 -7.69 2.89
CA THR A 401 15.84 -6.77 1.81
C THR A 401 14.65 -6.36 0.96
N ASN A 402 14.64 -5.11 0.50
CA ASN A 402 13.84 -4.71 -0.66
C ASN A 402 14.76 -4.75 -1.88
N ARG A 403 14.33 -5.40 -2.96
CA ARG A 403 15.11 -5.51 -4.20
C ARG A 403 14.37 -4.77 -5.31
N ILE A 404 14.96 -3.71 -5.82
CA ILE A 404 14.31 -2.79 -6.76
C ILE A 404 15.04 -2.86 -8.09
N VAL A 405 14.37 -3.36 -9.13
CA VAL A 405 14.89 -3.28 -10.50
C VAL A 405 14.70 -1.85 -11.01
N LEU A 406 15.79 -1.24 -11.45
CA LEU A 406 15.82 0.12 -11.98
C LEU A 406 15.87 0.08 -13.50
N LEU A 407 14.85 0.65 -14.13
CA LEU A 407 14.76 0.79 -15.58
C LEU A 407 14.61 2.27 -15.95
N ARG A 408 15.20 2.68 -17.08
CA ARG A 408 14.98 3.99 -17.69
C ARG A 408 14.42 3.81 -19.09
N ARG A 409 13.36 4.56 -19.42
CA ARG A 409 12.76 4.56 -20.76
C ARG A 409 13.74 5.17 -21.75
N GLU A 410 14.05 4.45 -22.82
CA GLU A 410 14.89 4.95 -23.92
C GLU A 410 14.21 6.12 -24.66
N PHE A 411 15.02 6.92 -25.37
CA PHE A 411 14.56 8.14 -26.05
C PHE A 411 13.81 7.92 -27.36
#